data_AF-A0A2V8B4F9-F1
#
_entry.id   AF-A0A2V8B4F9-F1
#
_cell.length_a   1.000
_cell.length_b   1.000
_cell.length_c   1.000
_cell.angle_alpha   90.00
_cell.angle_beta   90.00
_cell.angle_gamma   90.00
#
_symmetry.space_group_name_H-M   'P 1'
#
loop_
_entity.id
_entity.type
_entity.pdbx_description
1 polymer ?
#
loop_
_entity_poly.entity_id
_entity_poly.type
_entity_poly.pdbx_seq_one_letter_code
_entity_poly.pdbx_strand_id
1 'polypeptide(L)'
;MLTPTELALVDQMAELTRSKRTDVIKNALAVYHWFVRQALTGSKVIARKPTGEEVALETAELAALEGKGHRLSPEELGLLARQLASASDPIDAARIKERLTRGFYGI
;
A
#
# COMPACT_ATOMS: atom_id res chain seq x y z
N MET A 1 5.58 -11.20 10.79
CA MET A 1 5.62 -12.68 10.81
C MET A 1 4.81 -13.18 9.62
N LEU A 2 5.30 -14.18 8.89
CA LEU A 2 4.60 -14.76 7.74
C LEU A 2 3.52 -15.73 8.22
N THR A 3 2.41 -15.77 7.50
CA THR A 3 1.31 -16.72 7.68
C THR A 3 1.73 -18.14 7.23
N PRO A 4 1.00 -19.18 7.65
CA PRO A 4 1.29 -20.56 7.23
C PRO A 4 1.28 -20.75 5.71
N THR A 5 0.38 -20.05 5.00
CA THR A 5 0.29 -20.06 3.54
C THR A 5 1.52 -19.41 2.90
N GLU A 6 2.00 -18.30 3.45
CA GLU A 6 3.21 -17.62 2.95
C GLU A 6 4.48 -18.45 3.22
N LEU A 7 4.54 -19.19 4.33
CA LEU A 7 5.64 -20.13 4.60
C LEU A 7 5.69 -21.27 3.60
N ALA A 8 4.53 -21.86 3.26
CA ALA A 8 4.45 -22.89 2.21
C ALA A 8 4.89 -22.34 0.84
N LEU A 9 4.60 -21.07 0.55
CA LEU A 9 5.02 -20.41 -0.67
C LEU A 9 6.56 -20.18 -0.71
N VAL A 10 7.18 -19.86 0.43
CA VAL A 10 8.64 -19.77 0.56
C VAL A 10 9.29 -21.10 0.19
N ASP A 11 8.77 -22.20 0.72
CA ASP A 11 9.33 -23.54 0.50
C ASP A 11 9.18 -23.96 -0.98
N GLN A 12 8.01 -23.71 -1.59
CA GLN A 12 7.79 -23.94 -3.02
C GLN A 12 8.73 -23.10 -3.90
N MET A 13 8.94 -21.83 -3.57
CA MET A 13 9.86 -20.97 -4.31
C MET A 13 11.33 -21.40 -4.14
N ALA A 14 11.72 -21.87 -2.95
CA ALA A 14 13.06 -22.36 -2.69
C ALA A 14 13.36 -23.61 -3.52
N GLU A 15 12.38 -24.50 -3.63
CA GLU A 15 12.45 -25.70 -4.47
C GLU A 15 12.53 -25.34 -5.96
N LEU A 16 11.67 -24.44 -6.44
CA LEU A 16 11.62 -24.03 -7.85
C LEU A 16 12.89 -23.30 -8.30
N THR A 17 13.47 -22.46 -7.43
CA THR A 17 14.70 -21.70 -7.71
C THR A 17 15.97 -22.47 -7.35
N ARG A 18 15.85 -23.67 -6.77
CA ARG A 18 16.93 -24.45 -6.14
C ARG A 18 17.77 -23.61 -5.17
N SER A 19 17.16 -22.59 -4.57
CA SER A 19 17.84 -21.66 -3.68
C SER A 19 17.77 -22.18 -2.25
N LYS A 20 18.94 -22.43 -1.64
CA LYS A 20 19.03 -22.74 -0.21
C LYS A 20 18.81 -21.52 0.69
N ARG A 21 18.72 -20.32 0.12
CA ARG A 21 18.57 -19.05 0.85
C ARG A 21 17.09 -18.73 1.04
N THR A 22 16.41 -19.54 1.84
CA THR A 22 14.99 -19.33 2.19
C THR A 22 14.74 -17.95 2.80
N ASP A 23 15.73 -17.37 3.49
CA ASP A 23 15.60 -16.01 4.05
C ASP A 23 15.57 -14.90 3.00
N VAL A 24 16.23 -15.09 1.84
CA VAL A 24 16.12 -14.14 0.72
C VAL A 24 14.71 -14.19 0.12
N ILE A 25 14.13 -15.39 0.02
CA ILE A 25 12.77 -15.59 -0.49
C ILE A 25 11.74 -15.01 0.49
N LYS A 26 11.92 -15.23 1.80
CA LYS A 26 11.10 -14.60 2.84
C LYS A 26 11.13 -13.08 2.74
N ASN A 27 12.32 -12.49 2.58
CA ASN A 27 12.47 -11.04 2.43
C ASN A 27 11.79 -10.54 1.14
N ALA A 28 11.95 -11.25 0.02
CA ALA A 28 11.30 -10.90 -1.24
C ALA A 28 9.77 -10.94 -1.11
N LEU A 29 9.20 -11.97 -0.48
CA LEU A 29 7.76 -12.06 -0.22
C LEU A 29 7.27 -11.00 0.75
N ALA A 30 8.04 -10.68 1.80
CA ALA A 30 7.72 -9.60 2.71
C ALA A 30 7.69 -8.24 1.99
N VAL A 31 8.66 -7.98 1.09
CA VAL A 31 8.69 -6.77 0.26
C VAL A 31 7.52 -6.76 -0.73
N TYR A 32 7.20 -7.89 -1.37
CA TYR A 32 6.06 -7.98 -2.29
C TYR A 32 4.72 -7.76 -1.58
N HIS A 33 4.51 -8.40 -0.44
CA HIS A 33 3.28 -8.27 0.32
C HIS A 33 3.16 -6.86 0.91
N TRP A 34 4.26 -6.28 1.37
CA TRP A 34 4.32 -4.86 1.73
C TRP A 34 3.93 -3.99 0.53
N PHE A 35 4.53 -4.18 -0.64
CA PHE A 35 4.26 -3.41 -1.85
C PHE A 35 2.78 -3.49 -2.27
N VAL A 36 2.20 -4.69 -2.30
CA VAL A 36 0.77 -4.90 -2.60
C VAL A 36 -0.11 -4.19 -1.58
N ARG A 37 0.21 -4.32 -0.28
CA ARG A 37 -0.53 -3.63 0.78
C ARG A 37 -0.47 -2.11 0.61
N GLN A 38 0.69 -1.55 0.27
CA GLN A 38 0.83 -0.11 0.05
C GLN A 38 0.10 0.35 -1.21
N ALA A 39 0.17 -0.40 -2.30
CA ALA A 39 -0.62 -0.13 -3.50
C ALA A 39 -2.12 -0.07 -3.21
N LEU A 40 -2.62 -0.89 -2.28
CA LEU A 40 -4.03 -0.90 -1.85
C LEU A 40 -4.41 0.23 -0.87
N THR A 41 -3.47 0.72 -0.05
CA THR A 41 -3.74 1.76 0.97
C THR A 41 -3.43 3.19 0.50
N GLY A 42 -2.68 3.33 -0.60
CA GLY A 42 -2.33 4.61 -1.23
C GLY A 42 -0.85 4.98 -1.10
N SER A 43 -0.45 6.05 -1.77
CA SER A 43 0.96 6.47 -1.97
C SER A 43 1.75 6.81 -0.72
N LYS A 44 1.11 6.87 0.46
CA LYS A 44 1.70 7.33 1.71
C LYS A 44 1.81 6.21 2.72
N VAL A 45 3.04 5.80 3.00
CA VAL A 45 3.38 4.77 3.98
C VAL A 45 3.98 5.43 5.21
N ILE A 46 3.43 5.20 6.40
CA ILE A 46 4.09 5.61 7.63
C ILE A 46 4.97 4.46 8.12
N ALA A 47 6.28 4.61 7.93
CA ALA A 47 7.27 3.68 8.44
C ALA A 47 7.74 4.15 9.82
N ARG A 48 7.54 3.30 10.84
CA ARG A 48 8.04 3.57 12.19
C ARG A 48 9.42 2.96 12.36
N LYS A 49 10.42 3.81 12.59
CA LYS A 49 11.78 3.36 12.90
C LYS A 49 11.82 2.69 14.28
N PRO A 50 12.81 1.81 14.54
CA PRO A 50 13.04 1.22 15.86
C PRO A 50 13.28 2.27 16.97
N THR A 51 13.70 3.48 16.59
CA THR A 51 13.88 4.63 17.48
C THR A 51 12.57 5.29 17.89
N GLY A 52 11.42 4.84 17.37
CA GLY A 52 10.10 5.39 17.64
C GLY A 52 9.66 6.50 16.69
N GLU A 53 10.58 7.02 15.86
CA GLU A 53 10.33 8.05 14.86
C GLU A 53 9.48 7.51 13.70
N GLU A 54 8.44 8.26 13.32
CA GLU A 54 7.58 7.93 12.18
C GLU A 54 8.01 8.74 10.96
N VAL A 55 8.28 8.05 9.85
CA VAL A 55 8.64 8.67 8.57
C VAL A 55 7.57 8.33 7.56
N ALA A 56 6.96 9.37 6.99
CA ALA A 56 6.09 9.21 5.83
C ALA A 56 6.97 9.01 4.58
N LEU A 57 6.89 7.81 4.00
CA LEU A 57 7.46 7.48 2.70
C LEU A 57 6.35 7.67 1.67
N GLU A 58 6.50 8.71 0.85
CA GLU A 58 5.66 8.94 -0.33
C GLU A 58 6.49 8.61 -1.57
N THR A 59 6.03 7.66 -2.38
CA THR A 59 6.71 7.26 -3.63
C THR A 59 5.78 7.51 -4.81
N ALA A 60 6.27 8.19 -5.84
CA ALA A 60 5.51 8.55 -7.03
C ALA A 60 4.98 7.30 -7.78
N GLU A 61 5.71 6.20 -7.74
CA GLU A 61 5.38 4.92 -8.35
C GLU A 61 4.14 4.27 -7.70
N LEU A 62 3.94 4.45 -6.39
CA LEU A 62 2.76 3.98 -5.67
C LEU A 62 1.56 4.94 -5.85
N ALA A 63 1.78 6.23 -6.05
CA ALA A 63 0.71 7.18 -6.41
C ALA A 63 0.04 6.86 -7.75
N ALA A 64 0.78 6.23 -8.66
CA ALA A 64 0.22 5.72 -9.92
C ALA A 64 -0.64 4.46 -9.75
N LEU A 65 -0.52 3.75 -8.62
CA LEU A 65 -1.32 2.58 -8.25
C LEU A 65 -2.48 2.96 -7.31
N GLU A 66 -2.35 4.07 -6.59
CA GLU A 66 -3.41 4.64 -5.76
C GLU A 66 -4.65 4.96 -6.61
N GLY A 67 -5.73 4.21 -6.38
CA GLY A 67 -7.00 4.33 -7.10
C GLY A 67 -7.18 3.36 -8.27
N LYS A 68 -6.12 2.70 -8.76
CA LYS A 68 -6.24 1.72 -9.85
C LYS A 68 -6.94 0.45 -9.36
N GLY A 69 -8.24 0.35 -9.67
CA GLY A 69 -8.97 -0.92 -9.72
C GLY A 69 -9.82 -1.28 -8.49
N HIS A 70 -10.00 -0.39 -7.52
CA HIS A 70 -10.98 -0.65 -6.45
C HIS A 70 -11.94 0.52 -6.28
N ARG A 71 -13.22 0.25 -6.55
CA ARG A 71 -14.31 1.17 -6.25
C ARG A 71 -14.43 1.27 -4.74
N LEU A 72 -14.30 2.48 -4.20
CA LEU A 72 -14.41 2.71 -2.77
C LEU A 72 -15.86 2.52 -2.32
N SER A 73 -16.05 2.03 -1.10
CA SER A 73 -17.36 1.96 -0.46
C SER A 73 -17.92 3.36 -0.19
N PRO A 74 -19.25 3.51 -0.05
CA PRO A 74 -19.87 4.78 0.32
C PRO A 74 -19.28 5.41 1.59
N GLU A 75 -18.91 4.58 2.57
CA GLU A 75 -18.30 5.01 3.82
C GLU A 75 -16.90 5.62 3.60
N GLU A 76 -16.08 4.99 2.76
CA GLU A 76 -14.74 5.47 2.40
C GLU A 76 -14.81 6.76 1.58
N LEU A 77 -15.74 6.85 0.64
CA LEU A 77 -16.01 8.07 -0.13
C LEU A 77 -16.48 9.21 0.78
N GLY A 78 -17.36 8.90 1.73
CA GLY A 78 -17.85 9.86 2.72
C GLY A 78 -16.75 10.37 3.65
N LEU A 79 -15.75 9.56 3.96
CA LEU A 79 -14.59 9.95 4.75
C LEU A 79 -13.67 10.88 3.95
N LEU A 80 -13.38 10.55 2.69
CA LEU A 80 -12.60 11.41 1.79
C LEU A 80 -13.29 12.75 1.52
N ALA A 81 -14.62 12.78 1.39
CA ALA A 81 -15.37 14.03 1.20
C ALA A 81 -15.24 14.97 2.41
N ARG A 82 -15.27 14.43 3.63
CA ARG A 82 -15.06 15.21 4.85
C ARG A 82 -13.63 15.72 4.95
N GLN A 83 -12.64 14.87 4.63
CA GLN A 83 -11.24 15.27 4.61
C GLN A 83 -11.00 16.40 3.61
N LEU A 84 -11.60 16.32 2.41
CA LEU A 84 -11.53 17.37 1.40
C LEU A 84 -12.13 18.68 1.91
N ALA A 85 -13.29 18.62 2.58
CA ALA A 85 -13.93 19.80 3.17
C ALA A 85 -13.11 20.45 4.28
N SER A 86 -12.28 19.67 5.00
CA SER A 86 -11.38 20.16 6.06
C SER A 86 -9.98 20.53 5.57
N ALA A 87 -9.63 20.25 4.31
CA ALA A 87 -8.29 20.45 3.79
C ALA A 87 -7.99 21.95 3.63
N SER A 88 -6.94 22.41 4.29
CA SER A 88 -6.47 23.80 4.21
C SER A 88 -5.32 23.98 3.21
N ASP A 89 -4.56 22.91 2.95
CA ASP A 89 -3.49 22.90 1.95
C ASP A 89 -4.07 22.57 0.56
N PRO A 90 -3.90 23.46 -0.44
CA PRO A 90 -4.37 23.21 -1.80
C PRO A 90 -3.76 21.96 -2.46
N ILE A 91 -2.53 21.56 -2.12
CA ILE A 91 -1.89 20.36 -2.65
C ILE A 91 -2.58 19.10 -2.10
N ASP A 92 -2.83 19.09 -0.79
CA ASP A 92 -3.56 17.99 -0.14
C ASP A 92 -5.01 17.91 -0.63
N ALA A 93 -5.67 19.04 -0.81
CA ALA A 93 -7.03 19.09 -1.35
C ALA A 93 -7.10 18.49 -2.77
N ALA A 94 -6.13 18.82 -3.63
CA ALA A 94 -6.04 18.25 -4.98
C ALA A 94 -5.87 16.72 -4.94
N ARG A 95 -5.00 16.22 -4.07
CA ARG A 95 -4.76 14.78 -3.87
C ARG A 95 -6.01 14.06 -3.37
N ILE A 96 -6.70 14.60 -2.37
CA ILE A 96 -7.93 13.98 -1.83
C ILE A 96 -9.04 13.98 -2.89
N LYS A 97 -9.19 15.06 -3.65
CA LYS A 97 -10.15 15.15 -4.76
C LYS A 97 -9.88 14.11 -5.84
N GLU A 98 -8.61 13.90 -6.19
CA GLU A 98 -8.20 12.87 -7.15
C GLU A 98 -8.53 11.46 -6.64
N ARG A 99 -8.19 11.14 -5.38
CA ARG A 99 -8.55 9.87 -4.74
C ARG A 99 -10.05 9.62 -4.71
N LEU A 100 -10.84 10.64 -4.39
CA LEU A 100 -12.30 10.56 -4.36
C LEU A 100 -12.89 10.31 -5.76
N THR A 101 -12.35 10.97 -6.78
CA THR A 101 -12.79 10.79 -8.16
C THR A 101 -12.45 9.38 -8.65
N ARG A 102 -11.20 8.93 -8.47
CA ARG A 102 -10.77 7.59 -8.85
C ARG A 102 -11.51 6.50 -8.08
N GLY A 103 -11.69 6.66 -6.78
CA GLY A 103 -12.44 5.72 -5.95
C GLY A 103 -13.91 5.60 -6.31
N PHE A 104 -14.56 6.68 -6.77
CA PHE A 104 -15.93 6.64 -7.24
C PHE A 104 -16.09 5.85 -8.56
N TYR A 105 -15.14 6.04 -9.49
CA TYR A 105 -15.14 5.42 -10.80
C TYR A 105 -14.42 4.06 -10.86
N GLY A 106 -13.60 3.73 -9.86
CA GLY A 106 -12.77 2.52 -9.79
C GLY A 106 -11.60 2.49 -10.79
N ILE A 107 -11.01 3.64 -11.12
CA ILE A 107 -10.00 3.81 -12.19
C ILE A 107 -8.64 4.32 -11.71
#